data_AF-A0A6C0D097-F1
#
_entry.id   AF-A0A6C0D097-F1
#
_cell.length_a   1.000
_cell.length_b   1.000
_cell.length_c   1.000
_cell.angle_alpha   90.00
_cell.angle_beta   90.00
_cell.angle_gamma   90.00
#
_symmetry.space_group_name_H-M   'P 1'
#
loop_
_entity.id
_entity.type
_entity.pdbx_description
1 polymer ?
#
loop_
_entity_poly.entity_id
_entity_poly.type
_entity_poly.pdbx_seq_one_letter_code
_entity_poly.pdbx_strand_id
1 'polypeptide(L)'
;MNFTKLEKIKLIYLQNFATDIGIQNSDIDSKNRNELINNIYYYLKKYRNCCSPIIKKNVTFKNKYTKIKQLFEPGKEGTAYLVSNSANSCNYAMKMFRKNKSETNILKEAELQKLAANVGISPMVIDVNVHEKYIVMEQMDTHLLDIMKKQDKDLKVGQQRQIIDIFKKLDECKVFHNDSNILNYMFKNKKLYIIDFGMSKAIDDKLIKKLNTDKPNMTLMLIGFIMKLKELGCPQTSYSYLIRFLDKKYIERFNLL
;
A
#
# COMPACT_ATOMS: atom_id res chain seq x y z
N MET A 1 22.35 -4.35 -13.01
CA MET A 1 21.73 -3.30 -13.84
C MET A 1 22.86 -2.42 -14.34
N ASN A 2 22.99 -2.28 -15.65
CA ASN A 2 24.07 -1.51 -16.28
C ASN A 2 23.58 -0.06 -16.45
N PHE A 3 24.11 0.86 -15.61
CA PHE A 3 23.64 2.25 -15.53
C PHE A 3 24.34 3.19 -16.53
N THR A 4 25.27 2.69 -17.35
CA THR A 4 25.89 3.44 -18.46
C THR A 4 24.86 3.99 -19.47
N LYS A 5 23.63 3.48 -19.44
CA LYS A 5 22.51 4.03 -20.23
C LYS A 5 22.09 5.42 -19.76
N LEU A 6 22.25 5.77 -18.48
CA LEU A 6 21.87 7.09 -17.94
C LEU A 6 22.76 8.20 -18.50
N GLU A 7 24.02 7.90 -18.78
CA GLU A 7 24.99 8.82 -19.38
C GLU A 7 24.56 9.29 -20.79
N LYS A 8 23.64 8.58 -21.45
CA LYS A 8 23.14 8.90 -22.79
C LYS A 8 21.80 9.65 -22.81
N ILE A 9 21.14 9.81 -21.65
CA ILE A 9 19.79 10.42 -21.56
C ILE A 9 19.89 11.94 -21.48
N LYS A 10 19.10 12.72 -22.24
CA LYS A 10 19.16 14.20 -22.16
C LYS A 10 18.88 14.69 -20.72
N LEU A 11 19.55 15.77 -20.32
CA LEU A 11 19.51 16.29 -18.94
C LEU A 11 18.08 16.52 -18.42
N ILE A 12 17.20 17.07 -19.25
CA ILE A 12 15.79 17.31 -18.89
C ILE A 12 15.05 16.03 -18.46
N TYR A 13 15.34 14.89 -19.10
CA TYR A 13 14.74 13.62 -18.73
C TYR A 13 15.36 13.04 -17.46
N LEU A 14 16.65 13.31 -17.20
CA LEU A 14 17.27 12.94 -15.93
C LEU A 14 16.68 13.74 -14.77
N GLN A 15 16.40 15.03 -14.97
CA GLN A 15 15.75 15.89 -13.98
C GLN A 15 14.31 15.43 -13.70
N ASN A 16 13.52 15.15 -14.74
CA ASN A 16 12.17 14.59 -14.57
C ASN A 16 12.21 13.25 -13.83
N PHE A 17 13.13 12.36 -14.22
CA PHE A 17 13.31 11.07 -13.54
C PHE A 17 13.74 11.24 -12.08
N ALA A 18 14.64 12.18 -11.77
CA ALA A 18 15.06 12.50 -10.41
C ALA A 18 13.89 13.00 -9.54
N THR A 19 13.04 13.86 -10.10
CA THR A 19 11.79 14.32 -9.47
C THR A 19 10.84 13.15 -9.20
N ASP A 20 10.65 12.27 -10.20
CA ASP A 20 9.74 11.12 -10.10
C ASP A 20 10.18 10.13 -9.00
N ILE A 21 11.49 9.99 -8.76
CA ILE A 21 12.05 9.15 -7.69
C ILE A 21 12.24 9.90 -6.36
N GLY A 22 11.79 11.15 -6.25
CA GLY A 22 11.75 11.93 -5.00
C GLY A 22 13.08 12.52 -4.54
N ILE A 23 14.01 12.79 -5.46
CA ILE A 23 15.21 13.60 -5.17
C ILE A 23 14.77 15.06 -4.95
N GLN A 24 15.39 15.76 -4.00
CA GLN A 24 14.98 17.14 -3.66
C GLN A 24 15.43 18.14 -4.74
N ASN A 25 14.67 19.24 -4.88
CA ASN A 25 14.90 20.26 -5.92
C ASN A 25 16.31 20.88 -5.86
N SER A 26 16.91 21.02 -4.67
CA SER A 26 18.28 21.50 -4.51
C SER A 26 19.33 20.65 -5.25
N ASP A 27 19.04 19.36 -5.43
CA ASP A 27 19.94 18.42 -6.09
C ASP A 27 19.62 18.28 -7.60
N ILE A 28 18.40 18.66 -8.00
CA ILE A 28 17.88 18.61 -9.39
C ILE A 28 18.33 19.84 -10.19
N ASP A 29 18.48 20.98 -9.53
CA ASP A 29 18.99 22.23 -10.12
C ASP A 29 20.52 22.23 -10.32
N SER A 30 21.18 21.10 -10.03
CA SER A 30 22.60 20.96 -10.32
C SER A 30 22.84 21.14 -11.83
N LYS A 31 23.53 22.23 -12.21
CA LYS A 31 24.03 22.44 -13.58
C LYS A 31 25.03 21.35 -14.01
N ASN A 32 25.46 20.51 -13.07
CA ASN A 32 26.41 19.43 -13.27
C ASN A 32 25.68 18.09 -13.47
N ARG A 33 25.56 17.70 -14.73
CA ARG A 33 24.97 16.41 -15.16
C ARG A 33 25.53 15.19 -14.42
N ASN A 34 26.84 15.16 -14.14
CA ASN A 34 27.47 14.01 -13.51
C ASN A 34 27.08 13.89 -12.04
N GLU A 35 26.88 15.02 -11.37
CA GLU A 35 26.40 15.07 -9.99
C GLU A 35 24.96 14.57 -9.89
N LEU A 36 24.07 15.00 -10.79
CA LEU A 36 22.71 14.48 -10.87
C LEU A 36 22.66 12.97 -11.13
N ILE A 37 23.51 12.46 -12.04
CA ILE A 37 23.62 11.01 -12.28
C ILE A 37 24.10 10.28 -11.03
N ASN A 38 25.08 10.82 -10.30
CA ASN A 38 25.57 10.24 -9.05
C ASN A 38 24.51 10.25 -7.95
N ASN A 39 23.70 11.31 -7.85
CA ASN A 39 22.60 11.41 -6.90
C ASN A 39 21.49 10.40 -7.25
N ILE A 40 21.11 10.30 -8.54
CA ILE A 40 20.19 9.25 -9.02
C ILE A 40 20.76 7.87 -8.70
N TYR A 41 22.06 7.63 -8.94
CA TYR A 41 22.70 6.37 -8.64
C TYR A 41 22.68 6.05 -7.14
N TYR A 42 23.02 7.02 -6.30
CA TYR A 42 22.97 6.88 -4.85
C TYR A 42 21.55 6.54 -4.37
N TYR A 43 20.54 7.26 -4.85
CA TYR A 43 19.14 7.02 -4.51
C TYR A 43 18.66 5.65 -5.00
N LEU A 44 18.97 5.25 -6.25
CA LEU A 44 18.62 3.93 -6.77
C LEU A 44 19.34 2.79 -6.05
N LYS A 45 20.60 2.99 -5.65
CA LYS A 45 21.37 2.03 -4.86
C LYS A 45 20.83 1.92 -3.44
N LYS A 46 20.47 3.04 -2.81
CA LYS A 46 19.80 3.09 -1.51
C LYS A 46 18.43 2.40 -1.57
N TYR A 47 17.62 2.70 -2.59
CA TYR A 47 16.35 2.02 -2.85
C TYR A 47 16.55 0.52 -3.06
N ARG A 48 17.56 0.10 -3.83
CA ARG A 48 17.87 -1.32 -4.01
C ARG A 48 18.28 -1.98 -2.70
N ASN A 49 19.04 -1.31 -1.85
CA ASN A 49 19.44 -1.85 -0.55
C ASN A 49 18.30 -1.86 0.47
N CYS A 50 17.33 -0.93 0.37
CA CYS A 50 16.13 -0.95 1.20
C CYS A 50 15.01 -1.86 0.66
N CYS A 51 14.96 -2.16 -0.64
CA CYS A 51 13.82 -2.84 -1.30
C CYS A 51 14.17 -4.11 -2.10
N SER A 52 15.43 -4.55 -2.15
CA SER A 52 15.76 -5.84 -2.79
C SER A 52 15.38 -6.99 -1.86
N PRO A 53 14.59 -7.98 -2.31
CA PRO A 53 14.41 -9.21 -1.57
C PRO A 53 15.76 -9.94 -1.54
N ILE A 54 16.42 -9.95 -0.38
CA ILE A 54 17.58 -10.81 -0.17
C ILE A 54 17.03 -12.24 -0.07
N ILE A 55 16.91 -12.91 -1.22
CA ILE A 55 16.86 -14.35 -1.28
C ILE A 55 18.30 -14.83 -1.06
N LYS A 56 18.65 -15.24 0.17
CA LYS A 56 19.71 -16.23 0.43
C LYS A 56 19.66 -16.80 1.87
N LYS A 57 19.61 -18.14 1.88
CA LYS A 57 19.76 -19.20 2.90
C LYS A 57 20.22 -18.84 4.33
N ASN A 58 19.49 -19.43 5.28
CA ASN A 58 19.89 -19.96 6.60
C ASN A 58 20.95 -19.16 7.37
N VAL A 59 20.53 -18.05 7.96
CA VAL A 59 21.18 -17.48 9.15
C VAL A 59 20.12 -17.43 10.24
N THR A 60 20.45 -17.95 11.41
CA THR A 60 19.58 -18.01 12.60
C THR A 60 19.05 -16.60 12.92
N PHE A 61 17.74 -16.41 12.74
CA PHE A 61 17.03 -15.13 12.55
C PHE A 61 16.80 -14.27 13.81
N LYS A 62 17.61 -14.41 14.86
CA LYS A 62 17.22 -13.84 16.17
C LYS A 62 17.28 -12.32 16.27
N ASN A 63 17.92 -11.59 15.34
CA ASN A 63 18.15 -10.13 15.45
C ASN A 63 18.15 -9.35 14.12
N LYS A 64 17.37 -9.76 13.09
CA LYS A 64 17.36 -9.02 11.81
C LYS A 64 16.76 -7.61 11.92
N TYR A 65 15.78 -7.45 12.80
CA TYR A 65 15.03 -6.22 12.96
C TYR A 65 15.01 -5.77 14.42
N THR A 66 15.33 -4.51 14.67
CA THR A 66 15.19 -3.89 15.98
C THR A 66 13.89 -3.10 16.02
N LYS A 67 13.03 -3.41 17.00
CA LYS A 67 11.79 -2.66 17.24
C LYS A 67 12.10 -1.28 17.80
N ILE A 68 11.61 -0.24 17.15
CA ILE A 68 11.78 1.15 17.57
C ILE A 68 10.57 1.58 18.41
N LYS A 69 9.37 1.46 17.84
CA LYS A 69 8.13 1.86 18.51
C LYS A 69 6.93 1.10 17.95
N GLN A 70 5.88 1.00 18.74
CA GLN A 70 4.58 0.57 18.25
C GLN A 70 3.96 1.70 17.39
N LEU A 71 3.35 1.35 16.26
CA LEU A 71 2.75 2.32 15.34
C LEU A 71 1.29 2.60 15.69
N PHE A 72 0.55 1.56 16.08
CA PHE A 72 -0.90 1.61 16.32
C PHE A 72 -1.30 0.74 17.51
N GLU A 73 -2.49 0.97 18.02
CA GLU A 73 -3.09 0.09 19.04
C GLU A 73 -3.15 -1.37 18.55
N PRO A 74 -3.03 -2.36 19.46
CA PRO A 74 -3.13 -3.76 19.09
C PRO A 74 -4.49 -4.06 18.47
N GLY A 75 -4.47 -4.59 17.25
CA GLY A 75 -5.67 -5.01 16.53
C GLY A 75 -6.14 -6.41 16.95
N LYS A 76 -7.21 -6.87 16.28
CA LYS A 76 -7.73 -8.24 16.44
C LYS A 76 -6.72 -9.29 16.02
N GLU A 77 -5.88 -9.00 15.02
CA GLU A 77 -4.96 -9.97 14.44
C GLU A 77 -3.52 -9.85 14.94
N GLY A 78 -3.16 -8.74 15.56
CA GLY A 78 -1.76 -8.46 15.89
C GLY A 78 -1.47 -7.00 16.18
N THR A 79 -0.18 -6.67 16.27
CA THR A 79 0.32 -5.31 16.55
C THR A 79 1.31 -4.90 15.47
N ALA A 80 1.25 -3.63 15.05
CA ALA A 80 2.19 -3.06 14.10
C ALA A 80 3.31 -2.30 14.80
N TYR A 81 4.56 -2.53 14.38
CA TYR A 81 5.75 -1.87 14.90
C TYR A 81 6.53 -1.18 13.80
N LEU A 82 7.15 -0.05 14.13
CA LEU A 82 8.26 0.51 13.38
C LEU A 82 9.51 -0.29 13.74
N VAL A 83 10.19 -0.79 12.74
CA VAL A 83 11.43 -1.56 12.92
C VAL A 83 12.55 -1.00 12.05
N SER A 84 13.78 -1.09 12.52
CA SER A 84 14.97 -0.83 11.71
C SER A 84 15.68 -2.13 11.39
N ASN A 85 16.17 -2.28 10.17
CA ASN A 85 17.03 -3.39 9.80
C ASN A 85 18.49 -3.02 10.03
N SER A 86 19.16 -3.74 10.93
CA SER A 86 20.54 -3.47 11.32
C SER A 86 21.54 -3.52 10.16
N ALA A 87 21.22 -4.25 9.08
CA ALA A 87 22.11 -4.40 7.93
C ALA A 87 22.10 -3.21 6.96
N ASN A 88 21.00 -2.44 6.89
CA ASN A 88 20.87 -1.33 5.94
C ASN A 88 20.39 -0.01 6.57
N SER A 89 20.12 -0.02 7.88
CA SER A 89 19.60 1.11 8.65
C SER A 89 18.30 1.73 8.07
N CYS A 90 17.57 0.99 7.23
CA CYS A 90 16.28 1.42 6.70
C CYS A 90 15.16 1.08 7.69
N ASN A 91 14.14 1.94 7.75
CA ASN A 91 12.96 1.74 8.57
C ASN A 91 11.82 1.05 7.79
N TYR A 92 11.09 0.19 8.48
CA TYR A 92 10.00 -0.62 7.94
C TYR A 92 8.83 -0.72 8.91
N ALA A 93 7.67 -1.09 8.40
CA ALA A 93 6.54 -1.50 9.22
C ALA A 93 6.54 -3.03 9.38
N MET A 94 6.41 -3.52 10.61
CA MET A 94 6.30 -4.95 10.92
C MET A 94 4.93 -5.22 11.54
N LYS A 95 4.08 -5.98 10.86
CA LYS A 95 2.86 -6.55 11.44
C LYS A 95 3.23 -7.85 12.13
N MET A 96 3.16 -7.86 13.46
CA MET A 96 3.32 -9.07 14.27
C MET A 96 1.96 -9.67 14.58
N PHE A 97 1.78 -10.96 14.28
CA PHE A 97 0.53 -11.66 14.51
C PHE A 97 0.47 -12.29 15.89
N ARG A 98 -0.75 -12.58 16.35
CA ARG A 98 -0.98 -13.35 17.57
C ARG A 98 -0.42 -14.78 17.44
N LYS A 99 -0.04 -15.38 18.58
CA LYS A 99 0.53 -16.75 18.65
C LYS A 99 -0.32 -17.82 17.98
N ASN A 100 -1.64 -17.64 17.91
CA ASN A 100 -2.58 -18.60 17.33
C ASN A 100 -2.88 -18.39 15.83
N LYS A 101 -2.39 -17.31 15.19
CA LYS A 101 -2.58 -17.12 13.74
C LYS A 101 -1.84 -18.24 12.99
N SER A 102 -2.52 -18.94 12.08
CA SER A 102 -1.90 -20.04 11.35
C SER A 102 -0.84 -19.55 10.36
N GLU A 103 0.21 -20.35 10.16
CA GLU A 103 1.28 -20.06 9.20
C GLU A 103 0.71 -19.90 7.78
N THR A 104 -0.25 -20.75 7.41
CA THR A 104 -0.96 -20.70 6.12
C THR A 104 -1.68 -19.38 5.87
N ASN A 105 -2.32 -18.81 6.90
CA ASN A 105 -3.01 -17.53 6.75
C ASN A 105 -2.02 -16.37 6.65
N ILE A 106 -0.88 -16.44 7.35
CA ILE A 106 0.18 -15.42 7.24
C ILE A 106 0.79 -15.43 5.83
N LEU A 107 1.09 -16.62 5.29
CA LEU A 107 1.61 -16.75 3.92
C LEU A 107 0.61 -16.23 2.90
N LYS A 108 -0.66 -16.62 3.02
CA LYS A 108 -1.73 -16.18 2.13
C LYS A 108 -1.90 -14.66 2.15
N GLU A 109 -1.89 -14.05 3.34
CA GLU A 109 -1.95 -12.60 3.48
C GLU A 109 -0.77 -11.92 2.78
N ALA A 110 0.45 -12.42 3.00
CA ALA A 110 1.65 -11.90 2.36
C ALA A 110 1.63 -12.06 0.83
N GLU A 111 1.13 -13.18 0.31
CA GLU A 111 1.03 -13.44 -1.13
C GLU A 111 0.02 -12.51 -1.80
N LEU A 112 -1.18 -12.35 -1.23
CA LEU A 112 -2.19 -11.42 -1.76
C LEU A 112 -1.70 -9.97 -1.70
N GLN A 113 -1.03 -9.57 -0.62
CA GLN A 113 -0.40 -8.26 -0.53
C GLN A 113 0.68 -8.08 -1.59
N LYS A 114 1.53 -9.08 -1.85
CA LYS A 114 2.56 -9.03 -2.92
C LYS A 114 1.92 -8.82 -4.30
N LEU A 115 0.82 -9.51 -4.61
CA LEU A 115 0.10 -9.31 -5.87
C LEU A 115 -0.39 -7.87 -6.03
N ALA A 116 -0.97 -7.30 -4.98
CA ALA A 116 -1.40 -5.91 -4.96
C ALA A 116 -0.23 -4.91 -5.01
N ALA A 117 0.90 -5.23 -4.36
CA ALA A 117 2.11 -4.42 -4.38
C ALA A 117 2.74 -4.40 -5.78
N ASN A 118 2.73 -5.52 -6.51
CA ASN A 118 3.25 -5.60 -7.88
C ASN A 118 2.51 -4.69 -8.87
N VAL A 119 1.22 -4.41 -8.64
CA VAL A 119 0.45 -3.43 -9.43
C VAL A 119 0.46 -2.03 -8.80
N GLY A 120 1.27 -1.83 -7.76
CA GLY A 120 1.60 -0.55 -7.17
C GLY A 120 0.53 0.08 -6.30
N ILE A 121 -0.38 -0.72 -5.71
CA ILE A 121 -1.47 -0.21 -4.85
C ILE A 121 -1.33 -0.61 -3.38
N SER A 122 -0.33 -1.43 -3.04
CA SER A 122 -0.05 -1.86 -1.67
C SER A 122 1.44 -1.75 -1.34
N PRO A 123 1.83 -1.59 -0.06
CA PRO A 123 3.23 -1.56 0.33
C PRO A 123 3.97 -2.84 -0.07
N MET A 124 5.21 -2.68 -0.51
CA MET A 124 6.07 -3.83 -0.82
C MET A 124 6.31 -4.70 0.42
N VAL A 125 6.09 -6.00 0.28
CA VAL A 125 6.46 -6.98 1.31
C VAL A 125 7.97 -7.23 1.23
N ILE A 126 8.66 -6.95 2.32
CA ILE A 126 10.12 -7.04 2.44
C ILE A 126 10.55 -8.39 3.01
N ASP A 127 9.81 -8.88 4.01
CA ASP A 127 10.13 -10.14 4.69
C ASP A 127 8.88 -10.80 5.28
N VAL A 128 8.90 -12.11 5.41
CA VAL A 128 7.82 -12.92 6.01
C VAL A 128 8.46 -14.01 6.84
N ASN A 129 8.08 -14.11 8.10
CA ASN A 129 8.50 -15.20 8.98
C ASN A 129 7.26 -15.79 9.67
N VAL A 130 6.93 -17.02 9.29
CA VAL A 130 5.74 -17.71 9.81
C VAL A 130 5.93 -18.28 11.22
N HIS A 131 7.16 -18.60 11.60
CA HIS A 131 7.48 -19.15 12.92
C HIS A 131 7.47 -18.04 13.98
N GLU A 132 8.11 -16.91 13.70
CA GLU A 132 8.08 -15.69 14.52
C GLU A 132 6.81 -14.85 14.28
N LYS A 133 5.95 -15.30 13.36
CA LYS A 133 4.64 -14.74 13.04
C LYS A 133 4.67 -13.25 12.75
N TYR A 134 5.39 -12.85 11.71
CA TYR A 134 5.37 -11.47 11.23
C TYR A 134 5.44 -11.34 9.70
N ILE A 135 4.99 -10.18 9.22
CA ILE A 135 5.26 -9.65 7.89
C ILE A 135 5.93 -8.29 8.06
N VAL A 136 7.07 -8.09 7.39
CA VAL A 136 7.73 -6.78 7.27
C VAL A 136 7.42 -6.20 5.90
N MET A 137 7.01 -4.95 5.89
CA MET A 137 6.61 -4.22 4.69
C MET A 137 7.14 -2.80 4.70
N GLU A 138 7.09 -2.15 3.55
CA GLU A 138 7.41 -0.75 3.40
C GLU A 138 6.60 0.12 4.38
N GLN A 139 7.27 1.07 5.04
CA GLN A 139 6.61 2.01 5.95
C GLN A 139 5.83 3.07 5.16
N MET A 140 4.59 3.30 5.59
CA MET A 140 3.70 4.38 5.13
C MET A 140 3.77 5.62 6.04
N ASP A 141 3.29 6.76 5.54
CA ASP A 141 3.42 8.05 6.21
C ASP A 141 2.24 8.33 7.17
N THR A 142 0.99 8.19 6.70
CA THR A 142 -0.20 8.58 7.47
C THR A 142 -1.48 7.87 6.99
N HIS A 143 -2.47 7.70 7.86
CA HIS A 143 -3.77 7.14 7.47
C HIS A 143 -4.62 8.14 6.69
N LEU A 144 -5.44 7.63 5.78
CA LEU A 144 -6.46 8.43 5.07
C LEU A 144 -7.39 9.14 6.05
N LEU A 145 -7.81 8.45 7.11
CA LEU A 145 -8.72 9.02 8.11
C LEU A 145 -8.12 10.26 8.79
N ASP A 146 -6.83 10.27 9.08
CA ASP A 146 -6.17 11.42 9.71
C ASP A 146 -6.03 12.61 8.76
N ILE A 147 -5.87 12.35 7.46
CA ILE A 147 -5.95 13.40 6.45
C ILE A 147 -7.37 13.96 6.35
N MET A 148 -8.38 13.09 6.34
CA MET A 148 -9.78 13.53 6.31
C MET A 148 -10.16 14.38 7.53
N LYS A 149 -9.67 14.04 8.73
CA LYS A 149 -9.88 14.88 9.93
C LYS A 149 -9.35 16.31 9.73
N LYS A 150 -8.24 16.47 9.00
CA LYS A 150 -7.67 17.79 8.63
C LYS A 150 -8.42 18.47 7.48
N GLN A 151 -9.34 17.77 6.83
CA GLN A 151 -10.14 18.22 5.69
C GLN A 151 -11.63 18.32 6.06
N ASP A 152 -11.95 18.51 7.35
CA ASP A 152 -13.33 18.59 7.87
C ASP A 152 -14.19 17.38 7.48
N LYS A 153 -13.57 16.18 7.53
CA LYS A 153 -14.13 14.89 7.12
C LYS A 153 -14.49 14.77 5.63
N ASP A 154 -14.08 15.73 4.80
CA ASP A 154 -14.34 15.72 3.36
C ASP A 154 -13.25 14.93 2.62
N LEU A 155 -13.64 13.82 1.98
CA LEU A 155 -12.76 13.02 1.14
C LEU A 155 -12.72 13.64 -0.26
N LYS A 156 -11.64 14.35 -0.57
CA LYS A 156 -11.50 15.10 -1.82
C LYS A 156 -11.56 14.19 -3.05
N VAL A 157 -12.03 14.72 -4.17
CA VAL A 157 -12.21 13.98 -5.43
C VAL A 157 -10.93 13.29 -5.90
N GLY A 158 -9.75 13.90 -5.71
CA GLY A 158 -8.46 13.27 -6.03
C GLY A 158 -8.18 12.00 -5.22
N GLN A 159 -8.62 11.95 -3.96
CA GLN A 159 -8.50 10.78 -3.09
C GLN A 159 -9.54 9.72 -3.49
N GLN A 160 -10.78 10.13 -3.79
CA GLN A 160 -11.82 9.24 -4.33
C GLN A 160 -11.36 8.54 -5.62
N ARG A 161 -10.68 9.27 -6.53
CA ARG A 161 -10.09 8.70 -7.75
C ARG A 161 -9.05 7.62 -7.45
N GLN A 162 -8.18 7.83 -6.46
CA GLN A 162 -7.18 6.84 -6.06
C GLN A 162 -7.83 5.60 -5.44
N ILE A 163 -8.92 5.74 -4.68
CA ILE A 163 -9.68 4.60 -4.14
C ILE A 163 -10.28 3.76 -5.26
N ILE A 164 -10.88 4.40 -6.27
CA ILE A 164 -11.40 3.70 -7.46
C ILE A 164 -10.27 2.97 -8.20
N ASP A 165 -9.10 3.61 -8.37
CA ASP A 165 -7.93 2.97 -8.98
C ASP A 165 -7.47 1.74 -8.19
N ILE A 166 -7.44 1.82 -6.87
CA ILE A 166 -7.13 0.68 -5.98
C ILE A 166 -8.13 -0.46 -6.22
N PHE A 167 -9.44 -0.19 -6.21
CA PHE A 167 -10.45 -1.24 -6.37
C PHE A 167 -10.42 -1.90 -7.75
N LYS A 168 -10.22 -1.12 -8.81
CA LYS A 168 -10.05 -1.68 -10.16
C LYS A 168 -8.83 -2.60 -10.23
N LYS A 169 -7.69 -2.13 -9.73
CA LYS A 169 -6.43 -2.89 -9.76
C LYS A 169 -6.48 -4.16 -8.90
N LEU A 170 -7.20 -4.14 -7.78
CA LEU A 170 -7.47 -5.33 -6.98
C LEU A 170 -8.28 -6.37 -7.76
N ASP A 171 -9.35 -5.95 -8.44
CA ASP A 171 -10.13 -6.85 -9.29
C ASP A 171 -9.31 -7.38 -10.48
N GLU A 172 -8.51 -6.53 -11.11
CA GLU A 172 -7.61 -6.88 -12.22
C GLU A 172 -6.52 -7.88 -11.80
N CYS A 173 -5.90 -7.69 -10.62
CA CYS A 173 -4.90 -8.61 -10.08
C CYS A 173 -5.50 -9.82 -9.34
N LYS A 174 -6.82 -10.01 -9.43
CA LYS A 174 -7.56 -11.15 -8.86
C LYS A 174 -7.44 -11.26 -7.34
N VAL A 175 -7.42 -10.12 -6.64
CA VAL A 175 -7.43 -10.04 -5.18
C VAL A 175 -8.69 -9.33 -4.70
N PHE A 176 -9.54 -10.04 -3.96
CA PHE A 176 -10.67 -9.43 -3.25
C PHE A 176 -10.21 -9.05 -1.84
N HIS A 177 -10.15 -7.75 -1.54
CA HIS A 177 -9.64 -7.29 -0.24
C HIS A 177 -10.57 -7.70 0.91
N ASN A 178 -11.89 -7.59 0.68
CA ASN A 178 -12.95 -8.04 1.59
C ASN A 178 -12.95 -7.36 2.98
N ASP A 179 -12.32 -6.20 3.10
CA ASP A 179 -12.41 -5.32 4.26
C ASP A 179 -12.37 -3.86 3.80
N SER A 180 -13.53 -3.20 3.88
CA SER A 180 -13.72 -1.82 3.41
C SER A 180 -13.40 -0.77 4.47
N ASN A 181 -12.79 -1.16 5.59
CA ASN A 181 -12.43 -0.24 6.67
C ASN A 181 -11.50 0.88 6.18
N ILE A 182 -11.86 2.13 6.49
CA ILE A 182 -11.11 3.33 6.09
C ILE A 182 -9.70 3.39 6.69
N LEU A 183 -9.46 2.67 7.80
CA LEU A 183 -8.14 2.57 8.42
C LEU A 183 -7.14 1.76 7.58
N ASN A 184 -7.63 0.95 6.63
CA ASN A 184 -6.79 0.15 5.74
C ASN A 184 -6.20 0.96 4.59
N TYR A 185 -6.37 2.28 4.56
CA TYR A 185 -5.83 3.15 3.53
C TYR A 185 -4.83 4.13 4.13
N MET A 186 -3.64 4.16 3.54
CA MET A 186 -2.52 4.99 4.00
C MET A 186 -1.85 5.69 2.84
N PHE A 187 -1.30 6.87 3.11
CA PHE A 187 -0.51 7.61 2.15
C PHE A 187 0.97 7.31 2.28
N LYS A 188 1.63 7.31 1.14
CA LYS A 188 3.07 7.52 1.02
C LYS A 188 3.35 8.44 -0.16
N ASN A 189 4.10 9.52 0.06
CA ASN A 189 4.46 10.48 -0.99
C ASN A 189 3.24 10.95 -1.83
N LYS A 190 2.14 11.32 -1.17
CA LYS A 190 0.85 11.76 -1.79
C LYS A 190 0.08 10.67 -2.57
N LYS A 191 0.59 9.44 -2.64
CA LYS A 191 -0.10 8.30 -3.23
C LYS A 191 -0.76 7.45 -2.14
N LEU A 192 -1.99 7.02 -2.39
CA LEU A 192 -2.78 6.17 -1.53
C LEU A 192 -2.43 4.69 -1.78
N TYR A 193 -2.34 3.94 -0.69
CA TYR A 193 -2.09 2.52 -0.66
C TYR A 193 -3.11 1.83 0.21
N ILE A 194 -3.44 0.58 -0.11
CA ILE A 194 -4.24 -0.31 0.73
C ILE A 194 -3.33 -1.28 1.50
N ILE A 195 -3.66 -1.50 2.76
CA ILE A 195 -2.95 -2.38 3.70
C ILE A 195 -3.92 -3.36 4.36
N ASP A 196 -3.37 -4.29 5.14
CA ASP A 196 -4.11 -5.27 5.94
C ASP A 196 -4.97 -6.26 5.13
N PHE A 197 -4.29 -7.26 4.55
CA PHE A 197 -4.91 -8.29 3.70
C PHE A 197 -5.44 -9.48 4.51
N GLY A 198 -5.63 -9.34 5.83
CA GLY A 198 -6.00 -10.47 6.71
C GLY A 198 -7.33 -11.13 6.37
N MET A 199 -8.25 -10.37 5.74
CA MET A 199 -9.56 -10.85 5.29
C MET A 199 -9.63 -11.18 3.79
N SER A 200 -8.53 -10.96 3.07
CA SER A 200 -8.49 -11.01 1.62
C SER A 200 -8.55 -12.43 1.05
N LYS A 201 -9.02 -12.52 -0.19
CA LYS A 201 -9.20 -13.79 -0.91
C LYS A 201 -8.78 -13.61 -2.37
N ALA A 202 -8.30 -14.69 -2.97
CA ALA A 202 -8.18 -14.72 -4.43
C ALA A 202 -9.58 -14.65 -5.07
N ILE A 203 -9.69 -13.97 -6.20
CA ILE A 203 -10.89 -13.94 -7.03
C ILE A 203 -10.83 -15.15 -7.97
N ASP A 204 -11.46 -16.23 -7.54
CA ASP A 204 -11.65 -17.47 -8.29
C ASP A 204 -13.13 -17.66 -8.70
N ASP A 205 -13.41 -18.60 -9.61
CA ASP A 205 -14.78 -18.86 -10.10
C ASP A 205 -15.76 -19.19 -8.97
N LYS A 206 -15.27 -19.83 -7.90
CA LYS A 206 -16.07 -20.16 -6.72
C LYS A 206 -16.50 -18.89 -5.98
N LEU A 207 -15.59 -17.93 -5.80
CA LEU A 207 -15.88 -16.65 -5.19
C LEU A 207 -16.80 -15.82 -6.09
N ILE A 208 -16.55 -15.78 -7.39
CA ILE A 208 -17.37 -15.07 -8.38
C ILE A 208 -18.81 -15.59 -8.32
N LYS A 209 -18.99 -16.91 -8.35
CA LYS A 209 -20.31 -17.54 -8.21
C LYS A 209 -20.97 -17.22 -6.86
N LYS A 210 -20.20 -17.22 -5.78
CA LYS A 210 -20.70 -16.90 -4.44
C LYS A 210 -21.17 -15.45 -4.30
N LEU A 211 -20.43 -14.52 -4.87
CA LEU A 211 -20.69 -13.07 -4.75
C LEU A 211 -21.56 -12.53 -5.88
N ASN A 212 -21.78 -13.33 -6.94
CA ASN A 212 -22.50 -12.96 -8.15
C ASN A 212 -21.89 -11.73 -8.85
N THR A 213 -20.55 -11.67 -8.90
CA THR A 213 -19.79 -10.59 -9.54
C THR A 213 -18.35 -11.03 -9.76
N ASP A 214 -17.77 -10.66 -10.91
CA ASP A 214 -16.35 -10.83 -11.23
C ASP A 214 -15.49 -9.65 -10.76
N LYS A 215 -16.13 -8.59 -10.23
CA LYS A 215 -15.51 -7.35 -9.75
C LYS A 215 -15.96 -7.02 -8.32
N PRO A 216 -15.65 -7.89 -7.34
CA PRO A 216 -16.14 -7.75 -5.98
C PRO A 216 -15.60 -6.52 -5.25
N ASN A 217 -14.44 -5.96 -5.63
CA ASN A 217 -13.97 -4.72 -5.03
C ASN A 217 -14.75 -3.51 -5.58
N MET A 218 -14.91 -3.41 -6.89
CA MET A 218 -15.69 -2.32 -7.51
C MET A 218 -17.18 -2.34 -7.13
N THR A 219 -17.71 -3.49 -6.68
CA THR A 219 -19.09 -3.62 -6.23
C THR A 219 -19.19 -3.57 -4.70
N LEU A 220 -18.78 -4.63 -4.02
CA LEU A 220 -19.01 -4.81 -2.58
C LEU A 220 -18.12 -3.93 -1.71
N MET A 221 -16.82 -3.83 -2.02
CA MET A 221 -15.93 -2.95 -1.26
C MET A 221 -16.31 -1.49 -1.45
N LEU A 222 -16.67 -1.08 -2.68
CA LEU A 222 -17.11 0.29 -2.96
C LEU A 222 -18.38 0.66 -2.19
N ILE A 223 -19.39 -0.23 -2.17
CA ILE A 223 -20.59 -0.02 -1.36
C ILE A 223 -20.22 0.10 0.13
N GLY A 224 -19.46 -0.85 0.66
CA GLY A 224 -19.06 -0.85 2.08
C GLY A 224 -18.27 0.40 2.46
N PHE A 225 -17.38 0.87 1.57
CA PHE A 225 -16.59 2.07 1.79
C PHE A 225 -17.48 3.32 1.83
N ILE A 226 -18.42 3.48 0.89
CA ILE A 226 -19.37 4.60 0.89
C ILE A 226 -20.25 4.56 2.15
N MET A 227 -20.75 3.39 2.53
CA MET A 227 -21.52 3.23 3.76
C MET A 227 -20.71 3.66 4.99
N LYS A 228 -19.41 3.32 5.04
CA LYS A 228 -18.55 3.75 6.14
C LYS A 228 -18.34 5.26 6.17
N LEU A 229 -18.22 5.91 5.00
CA LEU A 229 -18.17 7.38 4.93
C LEU A 229 -19.47 8.02 5.47
N LYS A 230 -20.63 7.47 5.13
CA LYS A 230 -21.92 7.92 5.66
C LYS A 230 -22.00 7.73 7.18
N GLU A 231 -21.58 6.57 7.70
CA GLU A 231 -21.53 6.27 9.14
C GLU A 231 -20.64 7.26 9.91
N LEU A 232 -19.54 7.71 9.31
CA LEU A 232 -18.63 8.70 9.89
C LEU A 232 -19.17 10.16 9.85
N GLY A 233 -20.35 10.37 9.24
CA GLY A 233 -20.96 11.67 9.07
C GLY A 233 -20.23 12.54 8.04
N CYS A 234 -19.61 11.92 7.03
CA CYS A 234 -18.93 12.66 5.96
C CYS A 234 -19.97 13.35 5.05
N PRO A 235 -19.68 14.55 4.51
CA PRO A 235 -20.56 15.20 3.56
C PRO A 235 -20.72 14.39 2.27
N GLN A 236 -21.80 14.64 1.51
CA GLN A 236 -22.06 13.94 0.25
C GLN A 236 -20.94 14.14 -0.78
N THR A 237 -20.23 15.25 -0.71
CA THR A 237 -19.04 15.53 -1.53
C THR A 237 -17.95 14.47 -1.38
N SER A 238 -17.86 13.82 -0.22
CA SER A 238 -16.88 12.75 0.08
C SER A 238 -17.09 11.47 -0.74
N TYR A 239 -18.27 11.26 -1.30
CA TYR A 239 -18.60 10.02 -2.02
C TYR A 239 -19.39 10.23 -3.32
N SER A 240 -19.65 11.48 -3.72
CA SER A 240 -20.39 11.78 -4.95
C SER A 240 -19.69 11.28 -6.22
N TYR A 241 -18.36 11.24 -6.26
CA TYR A 241 -17.62 10.66 -7.38
C TYR A 241 -17.63 9.13 -7.31
N LEU A 242 -17.55 8.54 -6.12
CA LEU A 242 -17.59 7.10 -5.90
C LEU A 242 -18.92 6.48 -6.37
N ILE A 243 -20.05 7.13 -6.05
CA ILE A 243 -21.40 6.66 -6.42
C ILE A 243 -21.56 6.47 -7.94
N ARG A 244 -20.85 7.25 -8.76
CA ARG A 244 -20.94 7.16 -10.24
C ARG A 244 -20.48 5.82 -10.80
N PHE A 245 -19.77 5.01 -10.01
CA PHE A 245 -19.29 3.69 -10.39
C PHE A 245 -20.20 2.55 -9.92
N LEU A 246 -21.31 2.85 -9.24
CA LEU A 246 -22.28 1.87 -8.79
C LEU A 246 -23.51 1.84 -9.70
N ASP A 247 -24.03 0.63 -9.94
CA ASP A 247 -25.33 0.47 -10.59
C ASP A 247 -26.43 1.12 -9.76
N LYS A 248 -27.42 1.72 -10.45
CA LYS A 248 -28.59 2.37 -9.84
C LYS A 248 -29.29 1.49 -8.80
N LYS A 249 -29.42 0.18 -9.08
CA LYS A 249 -30.02 -0.80 -8.15
C LYS A 249 -29.34 -0.85 -6.78
N TYR A 250 -28.02 -0.66 -6.71
CA TYR A 250 -27.28 -0.66 -5.45
C TYR A 250 -27.42 0.67 -4.73
N ILE A 251 -27.42 1.78 -5.47
CA ILE A 251 -27.65 3.12 -4.93
C ILE A 251 -29.01 3.18 -4.22
N GLU A 252 -30.05 2.68 -4.88
CA GLU A 252 -31.42 2.62 -4.34
C GLU A 252 -31.50 1.66 -3.15
N ARG A 253 -31.02 0.42 -3.31
CA ARG A 253 -31.09 -0.61 -2.27
C ARG A 253 -30.42 -0.22 -0.95
N PHE A 254 -29.30 0.51 -1.02
CA PHE A 254 -28.52 0.89 0.16
C PHE A 254 -28.72 2.36 0.57
N ASN A 255 -29.68 3.06 -0.05
CA ASN A 255 -29.95 4.48 0.20
C ASN A 255 -28.67 5.33 0.19
N LEU A 256 -27.89 5.23 -0.88
CA LEU A 256 -26.57 5.88 -0.97
C LEU A 256 -26.65 7.36 -1.36
N LEU A 257 -27.77 7.80 -1.94
CA LEU A 257 -28.05 9.22 -2.17
C LEU A 257 -28.49 9.95 -0.90
#